data_AF-A0A1F5FG31-F1
#
_entry.id   AF-A0A1F5FG31-F1
#
_cell.length_a   1.000
_cell.length_b   1.000
_cell.length_c   1.000
_cell.angle_alpha   90.00
_cell.angle_beta   90.00
_cell.angle_gamma   90.00
#
_symmetry.space_group_name_H-M   'P 1'
#
loop_
_entity.id
_entity.type
_entity.pdbx_description
1 polymer ?
#
loop_
_entity_poly.entity_id
_entity_poly.type
_entity_poly.pdbx_seq_one_letter_code
_entity_poly.pdbx_strand_id
1 'polypeptide(L)'
;MMALKGRTVWIITASAVAALAALVWILGYTEVGSDPAYIYVAQRSLGGAETLMPGSTTWLFPLVDSLVPVPAGLHELSCFAPVKTSDGGLEVEVRLELDLDPAGAEQVVDEWGADWSGGLIRELLDSAVGERAFDGTNAELYTVRRGELLTVIEPGIRDWLTERAPDLRVGRIALPSARFTAAPQDEADFFQPVKVILLGMDALDDDLLNDLIDMGELPNFARMRDEGYLGTLQSEAPYFSPMIWTTFATGKPADEHGITAFTRTNPETGRLEPLSAMDRKVSAFWEFLGGRGLSSIVVNWYYSWPTGEIKGFNLTNYAWEPKFGKGFSGIPHYDELPGKDWPEGITEKVNEAIADRPYISEDDYALAGVLPDIPAATADGTALEGGPPLPHYLERDVLAANACFWLMDHEDWNIAAVYEEFPDVLCHLIWPAHAYRWEELTGEPANLPPIPPFRRELAEEAGDTIIEAYRFEDKLLGLAMDRWGDEAVIVVVSDHGFDTIYPPRTILIGDDQLQTMMYWHDPTGVFGLWGRHVRQGVSGEITIYDFLPTVLALLGVPAAQDMPGRVVEEAIEPEFLERMKAGPLAERPETYDPGEREVDRDIVNIMGEAELERLRALGYLQ
;
A
#
# COMPACT_ATOMS: atom_id res chain seq x y z
N MET A 1 -20.60 -40.40 82.66
CA MET A 1 -21.32 -40.71 81.40
C MET A 1 -21.61 -39.48 80.52
N MET A 2 -21.96 -38.31 81.06
CA MET A 2 -22.25 -37.10 80.25
C MET A 2 -21.04 -36.55 79.47
N ALA A 3 -19.83 -36.55 80.05
CA ALA A 3 -18.62 -36.04 79.38
C ALA A 3 -18.14 -36.90 78.19
N LEU A 4 -18.40 -38.21 78.21
CA LEU A 4 -18.07 -39.12 77.09
C LEU A 4 -19.04 -38.93 75.91
N LYS A 5 -20.34 -38.71 76.16
CA LYS A 5 -21.31 -38.41 75.10
C LYS A 5 -20.98 -37.10 74.37
N GLY A 6 -20.55 -36.06 75.09
CA GLY A 6 -20.12 -34.80 74.47
C GLY A 6 -18.91 -34.99 73.55
N ARG A 7 -17.87 -35.70 74.01
CA ARG A 7 -16.66 -35.99 73.21
C ARG A 7 -16.96 -36.82 71.96
N THR A 8 -17.83 -37.83 72.04
CA THR A 8 -18.20 -38.65 70.88
C THR A 8 -19.00 -37.84 69.85
N VAL A 9 -19.91 -36.96 70.29
CA VAL A 9 -20.63 -36.06 69.38
C VAL A 9 -19.66 -35.11 68.69
N TRP A 10 -18.74 -34.47 69.43
CA TRP A 10 -17.73 -33.58 68.84
C TRP A 10 -16.81 -34.27 67.83
N ILE A 11 -16.40 -35.51 68.07
CA ILE A 11 -15.58 -36.29 67.12
C ILE A 11 -16.39 -36.63 65.87
N ILE A 12 -17.64 -37.08 66.02
CA ILE A 12 -18.50 -37.40 64.87
C ILE A 12 -18.78 -36.14 64.04
N THR A 13 -19.06 -35.00 64.68
CA THR A 13 -19.29 -33.72 63.99
C THR A 13 -18.02 -33.23 63.31
N ALA A 14 -16.86 -33.31 63.95
CA ALA A 14 -15.58 -32.93 63.34
C ALA A 14 -15.21 -33.84 62.15
N SER A 15 -15.45 -35.14 62.25
CA SER A 15 -15.25 -36.08 61.14
C SER A 15 -16.22 -35.85 60.00
N ALA A 16 -17.48 -35.51 60.27
CA ALA A 16 -18.46 -35.17 59.25
C ALA A 16 -18.12 -33.84 58.55
N VAL A 17 -17.66 -32.84 59.29
CA VAL A 17 -17.19 -31.56 58.72
C VAL A 17 -15.92 -31.76 57.91
N ALA A 18 -14.97 -32.57 58.38
CA ALA A 18 -13.76 -32.91 57.62
C ALA A 18 -14.08 -33.71 56.35
N ALA A 19 -15.04 -34.64 56.40
CA ALA A 19 -15.50 -35.38 55.23
C ALA A 19 -16.23 -34.48 54.24
N LEU A 20 -17.06 -33.54 54.72
CA LEU A 20 -17.74 -32.56 53.87
C LEU A 20 -16.74 -31.57 53.25
N ALA A 21 -15.76 -31.11 54.02
CA ALA A 21 -14.68 -30.26 53.53
C ALA A 21 -13.80 -31.00 52.51
N ALA A 22 -13.52 -32.29 52.73
CA ALA A 22 -12.83 -33.13 51.75
C ALA A 22 -13.69 -33.35 50.49
N LEU A 23 -15.00 -33.53 50.63
CA LEU A 23 -15.94 -33.63 49.51
C LEU A 23 -16.01 -32.33 48.70
N VAL A 24 -16.04 -31.17 49.36
CA VAL A 24 -15.98 -29.85 48.71
C VAL A 24 -14.60 -29.58 48.10
N TRP A 25 -13.53 -30.13 48.68
CA TRP A 25 -12.18 -30.06 48.10
C TRP A 25 -12.01 -30.99 46.89
N ILE A 26 -12.73 -32.12 46.86
CA ILE A 26 -12.81 -33.06 45.73
C ILE A 26 -13.77 -32.56 44.64
N LEU A 27 -14.86 -31.88 45.03
CA LEU A 27 -15.85 -31.24 44.17
C LEU A 27 -15.54 -29.75 44.09
N GLY A 28 -14.51 -29.39 43.33
CA GLY A 28 -14.22 -27.97 43.08
C GLY A 28 -15.33 -27.34 42.24
N TYR A 29 -15.74 -26.13 42.60
CA TYR A 29 -16.48 -25.26 41.68
C TYR A 29 -15.52 -24.20 41.16
N THR A 30 -15.68 -23.85 39.88
CA THR A 30 -14.95 -22.74 39.28
C THR A 30 -15.94 -21.78 38.63
N GLU A 31 -15.60 -20.50 38.66
CA GLU A 31 -16.27 -19.50 37.86
C GLU A 31 -15.72 -19.58 36.43
N VAL A 32 -16.63 -19.60 35.46
CA VAL A 32 -16.30 -19.58 34.05
C VAL A 32 -16.07 -18.12 33.66
N GLY A 33 -14.99 -17.85 32.91
CA GLY A 33 -14.73 -16.50 32.44
C GLY A 33 -15.88 -15.96 31.59
N SER A 34 -15.96 -14.64 31.47
CA SER A 34 -17.01 -13.95 30.71
C SER A 34 -16.45 -13.14 29.54
N ASP A 35 -15.18 -13.36 29.18
CA ASP A 35 -14.52 -12.66 28.09
C ASP A 35 -15.06 -13.17 26.74
N PRO A 36 -15.69 -12.30 25.92
CA PRO A 36 -16.23 -12.70 24.63
C PRO A 36 -15.15 -13.15 23.62
N ALA A 37 -13.87 -12.87 23.86
CA ALA A 37 -12.78 -13.36 23.04
C ALA A 37 -12.53 -14.88 23.19
N TYR A 38 -13.16 -15.54 24.18
CA TYR A 38 -12.96 -16.95 24.47
C TYR A 38 -14.27 -17.72 24.63
N ILE A 39 -14.26 -18.95 24.12
CA ILE A 39 -15.22 -20.01 24.39
C ILE A 39 -14.60 -20.92 25.44
N TYR A 40 -15.28 -21.07 26.58
CA TYR A 40 -14.79 -21.88 27.69
C TYR A 40 -15.35 -23.29 27.59
N VAL A 41 -14.48 -24.28 27.50
CA VAL A 41 -14.86 -25.69 27.31
C VAL A 41 -14.40 -26.51 28.50
N ALA A 42 -15.31 -27.29 29.10
CA ALA A 42 -14.97 -28.26 30.12
C ALA A 42 -14.56 -29.59 29.48
N GLN A 43 -13.30 -29.98 29.62
CA GLN A 43 -12.86 -31.32 29.25
C GLN A 43 -13.14 -32.28 30.41
N ARG A 44 -13.93 -33.33 30.15
CA ARG A 44 -14.35 -34.30 31.17
C ARG A 44 -13.52 -35.56 31.10
N SER A 45 -13.05 -36.01 32.26
CA SER A 45 -12.25 -37.25 32.38
C SER A 45 -12.97 -38.55 32.00
N LEU A 46 -14.30 -38.55 32.01
CA LEU A 46 -15.13 -39.69 31.59
C LEU A 46 -15.46 -39.66 30.09
N GLY A 47 -14.82 -38.77 29.34
CA GLY A 47 -15.02 -38.55 27.90
C GLY A 47 -16.00 -37.41 27.64
N GLY A 48 -15.73 -36.64 26.59
CA GLY A 48 -16.52 -35.49 26.17
C GLY A 48 -15.90 -34.17 26.57
N ALA A 49 -16.05 -33.20 25.68
CA ALA A 49 -15.92 -31.78 25.95
C ALA A 49 -17.33 -31.17 26.00
N GLU A 50 -17.52 -30.09 26.76
CA GLU A 50 -18.79 -29.36 26.81
C GLU A 50 -18.52 -27.86 26.88
N THR A 51 -19.08 -27.09 25.96
CA THR A 51 -19.03 -25.62 26.04
C THR A 51 -19.87 -25.10 27.22
N LEU A 52 -19.29 -24.19 28.00
CA LEU A 52 -19.92 -23.62 29.18
C LEU A 52 -20.47 -22.20 28.92
N MET A 53 -21.55 -21.85 29.63
CA MET A 53 -22.08 -20.49 29.57
C MET A 53 -21.10 -19.48 30.23
N PRO A 54 -20.77 -18.36 29.56
CA PRO A 54 -19.90 -17.32 30.11
C PRO A 54 -20.42 -16.76 31.44
N GLY A 55 -19.53 -16.54 32.42
CA GLY A 55 -19.90 -16.03 33.75
C GLY A 55 -20.71 -16.98 34.62
N SER A 56 -20.92 -18.24 34.20
CA SER A 56 -21.60 -19.25 35.02
C SER A 56 -20.65 -19.86 36.05
N THR A 57 -21.22 -20.55 37.05
CA THR A 57 -20.45 -21.40 37.97
C THR A 57 -20.67 -22.85 37.60
N THR A 58 -19.59 -23.61 37.38
CA THR A 58 -19.65 -25.03 37.04
C THR A 58 -18.88 -25.88 38.05
N TRP A 59 -19.24 -27.16 38.11
CA TRP A 59 -18.51 -28.16 38.90
C TRP A 59 -17.48 -28.84 38.00
N LEU A 60 -16.21 -28.78 38.41
CA LEU A 60 -15.11 -29.51 37.78
C LEU A 60 -14.40 -30.34 38.84
N PHE A 61 -14.11 -31.59 38.54
CA PHE A 61 -13.29 -32.41 39.42
C PHE A 61 -11.82 -32.01 39.26
N PRO A 62 -11.19 -31.30 40.21
CA PRO A 62 -9.92 -30.58 39.98
C PRO A 62 -8.72 -31.48 39.63
N LEU A 63 -8.84 -32.78 39.88
CA LEU A 63 -7.80 -33.77 39.62
C LEU A 63 -7.92 -34.41 38.23
N VAL A 64 -9.05 -34.26 37.54
CA VAL A 64 -9.36 -35.05 36.36
C VAL A 64 -10.08 -34.27 35.26
N ASP A 65 -10.80 -33.20 35.58
CA ASP A 65 -11.41 -32.30 34.60
C ASP A 65 -10.54 -31.06 34.40
N SER A 66 -10.59 -30.47 33.20
CA SER A 66 -9.91 -29.22 32.88
C SER A 66 -10.89 -28.20 32.30
N LEU A 67 -10.66 -26.93 32.58
CA LEU A 67 -11.35 -25.82 31.91
C LEU A 67 -10.37 -25.26 30.88
N VAL A 68 -10.75 -25.34 29.61
CA VAL A 68 -9.92 -24.94 28.47
C VAL A 68 -10.54 -23.69 27.84
N PRO A 69 -9.87 -22.53 27.92
CA PRO A 69 -10.27 -21.36 27.14
C PRO A 69 -9.81 -21.55 25.68
N VAL A 70 -10.75 -21.52 24.75
CA VAL A 70 -10.53 -21.61 23.30
C VAL A 70 -10.84 -20.23 22.69
N PRO A 71 -9.97 -19.65 21.83
CA PRO A 71 -10.28 -18.40 21.15
C PRO A 71 -11.60 -18.48 20.37
N ALA A 72 -12.44 -17.44 20.45
CA ALA A 72 -13.70 -17.38 19.73
C ALA A 72 -13.53 -16.78 18.32
N GLY A 73 -14.22 -17.34 17.33
CA GLY A 73 -14.21 -16.84 15.96
C GLY A 73 -12.95 -17.25 15.20
N LEU A 74 -12.47 -16.36 14.32
CA LEU A 74 -11.37 -16.68 13.42
C LEU A 74 -10.04 -16.78 14.17
N HIS A 75 -9.39 -17.93 14.06
CA HIS A 75 -8.12 -18.20 14.73
C HIS A 75 -7.13 -18.83 13.75
N GLU A 76 -5.93 -18.26 13.70
CA GLU A 76 -4.88 -18.72 12.80
C GLU A 76 -3.90 -19.65 13.53
N LEU A 77 -3.61 -20.80 12.91
CA LEU A 77 -2.56 -21.72 13.31
C LEU A 77 -1.55 -21.86 12.17
N SER A 78 -0.26 -21.92 12.51
CA SER A 78 0.79 -22.17 11.51
C SER A 78 1.81 -23.20 11.97
N CYS A 79 2.34 -23.96 11.01
CA CYS A 79 3.40 -24.92 11.24
C CYS A 79 4.27 -25.11 10.00
N PHE A 80 5.54 -25.48 10.18
CA PHE A 80 6.44 -25.77 9.07
C PHE A 80 6.43 -27.27 8.73
N ALA A 81 6.10 -27.59 7.49
CA ALA A 81 6.05 -28.96 6.98
C ALA A 81 7.25 -29.25 6.04
N PRO A 82 7.97 -30.37 6.23
CA PRO A 82 9.10 -30.72 5.39
C PRO A 82 8.64 -31.22 4.02
N VAL A 83 9.26 -30.69 2.97
CA VAL A 83 9.08 -31.03 1.57
C VAL A 83 10.45 -31.40 0.98
N LYS A 84 10.54 -32.58 0.37
CA LYS A 84 11.75 -33.04 -0.34
C LYS A 84 11.73 -32.49 -1.77
N THR A 85 12.86 -31.93 -2.19
CA THR A 85 13.09 -31.39 -3.53
C THR A 85 14.33 -32.03 -4.15
N SER A 86 14.67 -31.69 -5.39
CA SER A 86 15.82 -32.28 -6.09
C SER A 86 17.18 -31.82 -5.56
N ASP A 87 17.26 -30.63 -4.95
CA ASP A 87 18.50 -30.01 -4.47
C ASP A 87 18.56 -29.87 -2.94
N GLY A 88 17.56 -30.37 -2.19
CA GLY A 88 17.59 -30.43 -0.74
C GLY A 88 16.22 -30.65 -0.09
N GLY A 89 16.05 -30.08 1.09
CA GLY A 89 14.76 -30.02 1.79
C GLY A 89 14.29 -28.58 1.92
N LEU A 90 12.98 -28.38 1.76
CA LEU A 90 12.27 -27.14 1.96
C LEU A 90 11.28 -27.35 3.11
N GLU A 91 11.25 -26.48 4.10
CA GLU A 91 10.19 -26.47 5.11
C GLU A 91 9.17 -25.40 4.72
N VAL A 92 7.96 -25.79 4.34
CA VAL A 92 6.92 -24.84 3.91
C VAL A 92 5.99 -24.54 5.09
N GLU A 93 5.76 -23.27 5.38
CA GLU A 93 4.75 -22.89 6.38
C GLU A 93 3.37 -23.24 5.84
N VAL A 94 2.65 -24.10 6.54
CA VAL A 94 1.23 -24.36 6.35
C VAL A 94 0.48 -23.52 7.38
N ARG A 95 -0.33 -22.60 6.88
CA ARG A 95 -1.18 -21.72 7.69
C ARG A 95 -2.63 -22.09 7.50
N LEU A 96 -3.33 -22.22 8.62
CA LEU A 96 -4.69 -22.73 8.73
C LEU A 96 -5.53 -21.72 9.49
N GLU A 97 -6.57 -21.24 8.85
CA GLU A 97 -7.57 -20.39 9.47
C GLU A 97 -8.73 -21.26 9.94
N LEU A 98 -9.02 -21.24 11.24
CA LEU A 98 -10.08 -22.01 11.86
C LEU A 98 -11.15 -21.04 12.38
N ASP A 99 -12.42 -21.28 12.02
CA ASP A 99 -13.55 -20.56 12.61
C ASP A 99 -14.06 -21.35 13.82
N LEU A 100 -13.67 -20.90 15.01
CA LEU A 100 -13.97 -21.53 16.29
C LEU A 100 -15.29 -20.99 16.85
N ASP A 101 -16.38 -21.59 16.37
CA ASP A 101 -17.70 -21.49 17.00
C ASP A 101 -17.80 -22.44 18.22
N PRO A 102 -18.90 -22.41 19.01
CA PRO A 102 -19.03 -23.29 20.17
C PRO A 102 -18.90 -24.80 19.86
N ALA A 103 -19.35 -25.25 18.69
CA ALA A 103 -19.23 -26.67 18.31
C ALA A 103 -17.79 -27.01 17.92
N GLY A 104 -17.13 -26.14 17.15
CA GLY A 104 -15.72 -26.27 16.80
C GLY A 104 -14.81 -26.26 18.03
N ALA A 105 -15.06 -25.36 18.98
CA ALA A 105 -14.33 -25.27 20.25
C ALA A 105 -14.47 -26.54 21.10
N GLU A 106 -15.68 -27.10 21.17
CA GLU A 106 -15.92 -28.37 21.86
C GLU A 106 -15.15 -29.51 21.18
N GLN A 107 -15.22 -29.60 19.85
CA GLN A 107 -14.56 -30.65 19.08
C GLN A 107 -13.03 -30.60 19.19
N VAL A 108 -12.40 -29.42 19.11
CA VAL A 108 -10.93 -29.34 19.23
C VAL A 108 -10.44 -29.78 20.62
N VAL A 109 -11.22 -29.50 21.67
CA VAL A 109 -10.89 -29.92 23.04
C VAL A 109 -11.20 -31.39 23.27
N ASP A 110 -12.25 -31.95 22.66
CA ASP A 110 -12.53 -33.38 22.75
C ASP A 110 -11.42 -34.20 22.08
N GLU A 111 -10.96 -33.74 20.92
CA GLU A 111 -9.96 -34.47 20.12
C GLU A 111 -8.53 -34.30 20.60
N TRP A 112 -8.14 -33.08 21.00
CA TRP A 112 -6.74 -32.76 21.32
C TRP A 112 -6.52 -32.22 22.75
N GLY A 113 -7.59 -32.01 23.51
CA GLY A 113 -7.53 -31.62 24.93
C GLY A 113 -7.05 -30.20 25.18
N ALA A 114 -6.43 -29.98 26.34
CA ALA A 114 -6.00 -28.64 26.75
C ALA A 114 -4.90 -28.02 25.86
N ASP A 115 -4.08 -28.86 25.21
CA ASP A 115 -3.07 -28.44 24.21
C ASP A 115 -3.61 -28.68 22.80
N TRP A 116 -4.84 -28.26 22.54
CA TRP A 116 -5.53 -28.64 21.31
C TRP A 116 -4.80 -28.16 20.05
N SER A 117 -4.27 -26.94 20.06
CA SER A 117 -3.56 -26.36 18.92
C SER A 117 -2.24 -27.10 18.63
N GLY A 118 -1.47 -27.39 19.68
CA GLY A 118 -0.23 -28.17 19.57
C GLY A 118 -0.47 -29.63 19.19
N GLY A 119 -1.57 -30.22 19.64
CA GLY A 119 -2.02 -31.57 19.27
C GLY A 119 -2.44 -31.65 17.80
N LEU A 120 -3.31 -30.73 17.37
CA LEU A 120 -3.79 -30.62 15.99
C LEU A 120 -2.63 -30.45 15.02
N ILE A 121 -1.72 -29.51 15.28
CA ILE A 121 -0.55 -29.26 14.41
C ILE A 121 0.31 -30.53 14.26
N ARG A 122 0.61 -31.22 15.36
CA ARG A 122 1.43 -32.44 15.33
C ARG A 122 0.77 -33.53 14.49
N GLU A 123 -0.51 -33.78 14.70
CA GLU A 123 -1.23 -34.84 13.99
C GLU A 123 -1.43 -34.49 12.50
N LEU A 124 -1.68 -33.22 12.19
CA LEU A 124 -1.78 -32.70 10.83
C LEU A 124 -0.47 -32.86 10.06
N LEU A 125 0.66 -32.53 10.68
CA LEU A 125 1.99 -32.74 10.08
C LEU A 125 2.27 -34.21 9.81
N ASP A 126 1.96 -35.08 10.78
CA ASP A 126 2.21 -36.52 10.68
C ASP A 126 1.31 -37.23 9.66
N SER A 127 0.04 -36.80 9.53
CA SER A 127 -1.00 -37.56 8.83
C SER A 127 -1.48 -36.94 7.51
N ALA A 128 -1.66 -35.62 7.47
CA ALA A 128 -2.27 -34.94 6.33
C ALA A 128 -1.23 -34.36 5.37
N VAL A 129 -0.18 -33.74 5.92
CA VAL A 129 0.89 -33.17 5.12
C VAL A 129 1.92 -34.25 4.80
N GLY A 130 2.49 -34.88 5.83
CA GLY A 130 3.50 -35.92 5.71
C GLY A 130 4.77 -35.44 4.99
N GLU A 131 5.74 -36.36 4.82
CA GLU A 131 6.92 -36.07 4.00
C GLU A 131 6.54 -36.24 2.51
N ARG A 132 6.48 -35.13 1.77
CA ARG A 132 6.15 -35.13 0.33
C ARG A 132 7.39 -34.86 -0.51
N ALA A 133 7.51 -35.57 -1.64
CA ALA A 133 8.56 -35.34 -2.62
C ALA A 133 7.97 -34.64 -3.84
N PHE A 134 8.61 -33.58 -4.28
CA PHE A 134 8.26 -32.84 -5.49
C PHE A 134 9.45 -32.74 -6.44
N ASP A 135 9.17 -32.78 -7.73
CA ASP A 135 10.17 -32.55 -8.78
C ASP A 135 10.40 -31.03 -8.93
N GLY A 136 11.67 -30.61 -8.88
CA GLY A 136 12.09 -29.21 -8.95
C GLY A 136 13.05 -28.83 -7.81
N THR A 137 13.72 -27.69 -7.94
CA THR A 137 14.60 -27.15 -6.88
C THR A 137 13.78 -26.51 -5.75
N ASN A 138 14.38 -26.31 -4.57
CA ASN A 138 13.78 -25.59 -3.46
C ASN A 138 13.25 -24.21 -3.89
N ALA A 139 14.02 -23.51 -4.73
CA ALA A 139 13.67 -22.20 -5.23
C ALA A 139 12.48 -22.30 -6.18
N GLU A 140 12.57 -23.10 -7.25
CA GLU A 140 11.49 -23.27 -8.24
C GLU A 140 10.15 -23.62 -7.56
N LEU A 141 10.18 -24.53 -6.58
CA LEU A 141 8.99 -24.99 -5.89
C LEU A 141 8.28 -23.87 -5.10
N TYR A 142 9.05 -22.99 -4.45
CA TYR A 142 8.50 -21.93 -3.60
C TYR A 142 8.29 -20.59 -4.32
N THR A 143 9.15 -20.24 -5.28
CA THR A 143 9.10 -18.95 -5.96
C THR A 143 8.19 -18.96 -7.17
N VAL A 144 8.13 -20.08 -7.90
CA VAL A 144 7.38 -20.19 -9.16
C VAL A 144 6.16 -21.09 -9.00
N ARG A 145 6.29 -22.23 -8.31
CA ARG A 145 5.29 -23.31 -8.31
C ARG A 145 4.54 -23.46 -6.98
N ARG A 146 4.51 -22.41 -6.16
CA ARG A 146 3.82 -22.40 -4.86
C ARG A 146 2.31 -22.63 -4.99
N GLY A 147 1.69 -22.12 -6.06
CA GLY A 147 0.28 -22.40 -6.38
C GLY A 147 0.04 -23.90 -6.60
N GLU A 148 0.91 -24.56 -7.37
CA GLU A 148 0.84 -26.02 -7.58
C GLU A 148 1.01 -26.78 -6.26
N LEU A 149 1.93 -26.33 -5.40
CA LEU A 149 2.15 -26.91 -4.08
C LEU A 149 0.86 -26.85 -3.23
N LEU A 150 0.19 -25.69 -3.22
CA LEU A 150 -1.08 -25.51 -2.51
C LEU A 150 -2.17 -26.43 -3.07
N THR A 151 -2.29 -26.58 -4.39
CA THR A 151 -3.29 -27.50 -4.99
C THR A 151 -3.11 -28.96 -4.61
N VAL A 152 -1.90 -29.35 -4.18
CA VAL A 152 -1.59 -30.72 -3.76
C VAL A 152 -1.75 -30.90 -2.25
N ILE A 153 -1.38 -29.90 -1.44
CA ILE A 153 -1.43 -29.97 0.02
C ILE A 153 -2.84 -29.68 0.56
N GLU A 154 -3.50 -28.64 0.05
CA GLU A 154 -4.78 -28.16 0.57
C GLU A 154 -5.87 -29.25 0.59
N PRO A 155 -6.12 -30.02 -0.50
CA PRO A 155 -7.17 -31.04 -0.47
C PRO A 155 -6.92 -32.11 0.58
N GLY A 156 -5.66 -32.52 0.77
CA GLY A 156 -5.30 -33.53 1.76
C GLY A 156 -5.54 -33.06 3.20
N ILE A 157 -5.31 -31.78 3.48
CA ILE A 157 -5.63 -31.20 4.79
C ILE A 157 -7.15 -31.10 4.99
N ARG A 158 -7.89 -30.63 3.98
CA ARG A 158 -9.35 -30.51 4.08
C ARG A 158 -10.03 -31.86 4.26
N ASP A 159 -9.61 -32.87 3.49
CA ASP A 159 -10.14 -34.23 3.61
C ASP A 159 -9.84 -34.80 5.00
N TRP A 160 -8.60 -34.65 5.48
CA TRP A 160 -8.21 -35.13 6.81
C TRP A 160 -9.00 -34.43 7.93
N LEU A 161 -9.15 -33.10 7.88
CA LEU A 161 -9.94 -32.35 8.87
C LEU A 161 -11.41 -32.73 8.81
N THR A 162 -11.99 -32.94 7.62
CA THR A 162 -13.39 -33.36 7.47
C THR A 162 -13.63 -34.74 8.08
N GLU A 163 -12.67 -35.66 7.98
CA GLU A 163 -12.76 -36.99 8.61
C GLU A 163 -12.51 -36.94 10.12
N ARG A 164 -11.56 -36.11 10.57
CA ARG A 164 -11.09 -36.09 11.96
C ARG A 164 -11.93 -35.19 12.87
N ALA A 165 -12.41 -34.05 12.35
CA ALA A 165 -13.12 -33.00 13.07
C ALA A 165 -14.17 -32.35 12.14
N PRO A 166 -15.28 -33.05 11.83
CA PRO A 166 -16.28 -32.60 10.84
C PRO A 166 -17.05 -31.33 11.21
N ASP A 167 -17.08 -30.96 12.49
CA ASP A 167 -17.77 -29.76 12.99
C ASP A 167 -16.83 -28.55 13.04
N LEU A 168 -15.51 -28.76 12.85
CA LEU A 168 -14.51 -27.70 12.79
C LEU A 168 -14.55 -27.03 11.41
N ARG A 169 -14.88 -25.74 11.40
CA ARG A 169 -14.88 -24.94 10.18
C ARG A 169 -13.48 -24.48 9.83
N VAL A 170 -13.08 -24.77 8.60
CA VAL A 170 -11.76 -24.42 8.07
C VAL A 170 -11.93 -23.34 7.00
N GLY A 171 -11.40 -22.15 7.28
CA GLY A 171 -11.35 -21.02 6.36
C GLY A 171 -10.24 -21.20 5.32
N ARG A 172 -9.36 -20.21 5.22
CA ARG A 172 -8.22 -20.23 4.30
C ARG A 172 -7.14 -21.22 4.73
N ILE A 173 -6.59 -21.94 3.75
CA ILE A 173 -5.33 -22.67 3.87
C ILE A 173 -4.33 -21.96 2.97
N ALA A 174 -3.20 -21.54 3.52
CA ALA A 174 -2.18 -20.79 2.79
C ALA A 174 -0.79 -21.35 3.06
N LEU A 175 0.14 -21.07 2.15
CA LEU A 175 1.54 -21.47 2.28
C LEU A 175 2.48 -20.26 2.46
N PRO A 176 2.22 -19.32 3.40
CA PRO A 176 2.73 -17.93 3.43
C PRO A 176 4.25 -17.78 3.30
N SER A 177 5.01 -18.71 3.88
CA SER A 177 6.47 -18.65 3.92
C SER A 177 7.09 -20.04 3.70
N ALA A 178 8.40 -20.08 3.50
CA ALA A 178 9.17 -21.32 3.52
C ALA A 178 10.60 -21.08 4.04
N ARG A 179 11.19 -22.10 4.66
CA ARG A 179 12.57 -22.13 5.14
C ARG A 179 13.37 -23.11 4.31
N PHE A 180 14.52 -22.66 3.83
CA PHE A 180 15.45 -23.51 3.09
C PHE A 180 16.31 -24.28 4.10
N THR A 181 16.27 -25.62 4.06
CA THR A 181 17.12 -26.44 4.95
C THR A 181 18.55 -26.60 4.42
N ALA A 182 18.79 -26.17 3.18
CA ALA A 182 20.10 -26.01 2.56
C ALA A 182 20.09 -24.77 1.66
N ALA A 183 21.23 -24.08 1.54
CA ALA A 183 21.37 -22.97 0.59
C ALA A 183 21.13 -23.49 -0.83
N PRO A 184 20.22 -22.87 -1.62
CA PRO A 184 19.95 -23.31 -2.99
C PRO A 184 21.22 -23.21 -3.84
N GLN A 185 21.42 -24.20 -4.72
CA GLN A 185 22.66 -24.31 -5.51
C GLN A 185 22.77 -23.26 -6.62
N ASP A 186 21.66 -22.63 -7.02
CA ASP A 186 21.62 -21.55 -8.00
C ASP A 186 21.43 -20.18 -7.30
N GLU A 187 22.53 -19.44 -7.14
CA GLU A 187 22.53 -18.05 -6.61
C GLU A 187 21.65 -17.09 -7.43
N ALA A 188 21.42 -17.41 -8.71
CA ALA A 188 20.63 -16.57 -9.62
C ALA A 188 19.16 -16.46 -9.19
N ASP A 189 18.56 -17.54 -8.66
CA ASP A 189 17.18 -17.51 -8.14
C ASP A 189 17.08 -16.97 -6.72
N PHE A 190 18.19 -17.03 -5.97
CA PHE A 190 18.24 -16.61 -4.57
C PHE A 190 18.17 -15.09 -4.39
N PHE A 191 18.66 -14.33 -5.38
CA PHE A 191 18.66 -12.87 -5.40
C PHE A 191 17.80 -12.27 -6.51
N GLN A 192 16.83 -13.01 -7.06
CA GLN A 192 15.96 -12.49 -8.12
C GLN A 192 15.37 -11.14 -7.68
N PRO A 193 15.55 -10.08 -8.50
CA PRO A 193 14.97 -8.77 -8.21
C PRO A 193 13.44 -8.88 -8.21
N VAL A 194 12.81 -8.23 -7.24
CA VAL A 194 11.35 -8.17 -7.17
C VAL A 194 10.86 -7.21 -8.24
N LYS A 195 9.80 -7.57 -8.97
CA LYS A 195 9.12 -6.59 -9.83
C LYS A 195 8.46 -5.53 -8.96
N VAL A 196 8.51 -4.27 -9.38
CA VAL A 196 7.94 -3.15 -8.63
C VAL A 196 6.95 -2.38 -9.49
N ILE A 197 5.75 -2.13 -8.95
CA ILE A 197 4.75 -1.25 -9.56
C ILE A 197 4.68 0.00 -8.70
N LEU A 198 4.96 1.16 -9.27
CA LEU A 198 4.85 2.46 -8.62
C LEU A 198 3.61 3.18 -9.13
N LEU A 199 2.68 3.44 -8.22
CA LEU A 199 1.54 4.32 -8.45
C LEU A 199 1.85 5.66 -7.76
N GLY A 200 2.30 6.63 -8.55
CA GLY A 200 2.49 8.00 -8.08
C GLY A 200 1.17 8.74 -8.15
N MET A 201 0.59 9.08 -7.01
CA MET A 201 -0.71 9.74 -6.92
C MET A 201 -0.48 11.12 -6.30
N ASP A 202 -0.53 12.17 -7.12
CA ASP A 202 -0.25 13.53 -6.66
C ASP A 202 -1.29 14.00 -5.64
N ALA A 203 -0.85 14.64 -4.56
CA ALA A 203 -1.70 15.26 -3.55
C ALA A 203 -2.71 14.35 -2.79
N LEU A 204 -2.34 13.11 -2.48
CA LEU A 204 -3.07 12.30 -1.51
C LEU A 204 -2.70 12.73 -0.09
N ASP A 205 -3.63 13.41 0.55
CA ASP A 205 -3.57 13.84 1.94
C ASP A 205 -3.71 12.64 2.88
N ASP A 206 -2.76 12.52 3.82
CA ASP A 206 -2.69 11.38 4.75
C ASP A 206 -3.91 11.33 5.69
N ASP A 207 -4.34 12.48 6.22
CA ASP A 207 -5.47 12.54 7.16
C ASP A 207 -6.78 12.20 6.42
N LEU A 208 -7.06 12.85 5.28
CA LEU A 208 -8.25 12.55 4.48
C LEU A 208 -8.26 11.09 3.99
N LEU A 209 -7.11 10.54 3.57
CA LEU A 209 -7.01 9.15 3.15
C LEU A 209 -7.45 8.21 4.29
N ASN A 210 -6.89 8.40 5.49
CA ASN A 210 -7.21 7.55 6.64
C ASN A 210 -8.68 7.68 7.06
N ASP A 211 -9.24 8.90 7.06
CA ASP A 211 -10.64 9.12 7.36
C ASP A 211 -11.56 8.40 6.36
N LEU A 212 -11.25 8.46 5.06
CA LEU A 212 -12.02 7.75 4.03
C LEU A 212 -11.88 6.22 4.12
N ILE A 213 -10.70 5.71 4.51
CA ILE A 213 -10.53 4.29 4.82
C ILE A 213 -11.45 3.89 5.99
N ASP A 214 -11.47 4.66 7.07
CA ASP A 214 -12.27 4.37 8.26
C ASP A 214 -13.77 4.50 8.02
N MET A 215 -14.18 5.36 7.07
CA MET A 215 -15.55 5.43 6.57
C MET A 215 -15.93 4.25 5.65
N GLY A 216 -14.97 3.42 5.24
CA GLY A 216 -15.18 2.28 4.35
C GLY A 216 -15.27 2.65 2.87
N GLU A 217 -14.76 3.83 2.50
CA GLU A 217 -14.83 4.37 1.14
C GLU A 217 -13.67 3.88 0.24
N LEU A 218 -12.53 3.52 0.84
CA LEU A 218 -11.30 3.14 0.14
C LEU A 218 -10.87 1.70 0.52
N PRO A 219 -11.57 0.67 0.04
CA PRO A 219 -11.34 -0.72 0.45
C PRO A 219 -9.97 -1.28 0.06
N ASN A 220 -9.34 -0.79 -1.02
CA ASN A 220 -8.03 -1.29 -1.45
C ASN A 220 -6.89 -0.63 -0.67
N PHE A 221 -7.03 0.66 -0.33
CA PHE A 221 -6.15 1.29 0.65
C PHE A 221 -6.31 0.70 2.05
N ALA A 222 -7.53 0.34 2.46
CA ALA A 222 -7.76 -0.45 3.68
C ALA A 222 -6.97 -1.77 3.64
N ARG A 223 -7.01 -2.47 2.49
CA ARG A 223 -6.24 -3.69 2.27
C ARG A 223 -4.73 -3.44 2.33
N MET A 224 -4.23 -2.35 1.77
CA MET A 224 -2.82 -1.95 1.88
C MET A 224 -2.42 -1.69 3.34
N ARG A 225 -3.24 -0.98 4.09
CA ARG A 225 -3.03 -0.68 5.52
C ARG A 225 -2.97 -1.96 6.36
N ASP A 226 -3.89 -2.89 6.11
CA ASP A 226 -4.07 -4.08 6.95
C ASP A 226 -3.11 -5.22 6.56
N GLU A 227 -2.87 -5.40 5.25
CA GLU A 227 -2.09 -6.52 4.71
C GLU A 227 -0.67 -6.13 4.26
N GLY A 228 -0.32 -4.85 4.32
CA GLY A 228 0.96 -4.30 3.90
C GLY A 228 1.47 -3.21 4.84
N TYR A 229 2.10 -2.20 4.25
CA TYR A 229 2.55 -1.00 4.92
C TYR A 229 1.79 0.20 4.36
N LEU A 230 1.24 1.03 5.23
CA LEU A 230 0.72 2.35 4.87
C LEU A 230 1.18 3.34 5.93
N GLY A 231 1.94 4.35 5.51
CA GLY A 231 2.55 5.32 6.40
C GLY A 231 2.57 6.72 5.82
N THR A 232 2.90 7.67 6.69
CA THR A 232 2.96 9.09 6.37
C THR A 232 4.28 9.42 5.70
N LEU A 233 4.23 10.13 4.58
CA LEU A 233 5.41 10.68 3.92
C LEU A 233 5.55 12.17 4.26
N GLN A 234 6.68 12.54 4.86
CA GLN A 234 7.03 13.92 5.18
C GLN A 234 7.73 14.57 3.99
N SER A 235 7.08 15.61 3.44
CA SER A 235 7.56 16.42 2.34
C SER A 235 8.49 17.54 2.80
N GLU A 236 9.20 18.14 1.85
CA GLU A 236 10.12 19.26 2.10
C GLU A 236 9.69 20.52 1.36
N ALA A 237 9.60 21.63 2.08
CA ALA A 237 9.26 22.92 1.50
C ALA A 237 10.40 23.49 0.64
N PRO A 238 10.10 24.17 -0.49
CA PRO A 238 8.77 24.50 -0.99
C PRO A 238 8.06 23.30 -1.63
N TYR A 239 6.76 23.09 -1.33
CA TYR A 239 5.97 21.97 -1.86
C TYR A 239 5.64 22.17 -3.34
N PHE A 240 6.65 22.09 -4.18
CA PHE A 240 6.54 22.14 -5.62
C PHE A 240 6.67 20.73 -6.15
N SER A 241 5.59 20.20 -6.73
CA SER A 241 5.56 18.90 -7.40
C SER A 241 6.76 18.67 -8.35
N PRO A 242 7.24 19.62 -9.20
CA PRO A 242 8.40 19.34 -10.06
C PRO A 242 9.68 19.08 -9.27
N MET A 243 9.81 19.70 -8.10
CA MET A 243 10.95 19.50 -7.21
C MET A 243 10.87 18.12 -6.53
N ILE A 244 9.72 17.79 -5.95
CA ILE A 244 9.54 16.58 -5.15
C ILE A 244 9.51 15.32 -6.04
N TRP A 245 8.77 15.33 -7.16
CA TRP A 245 8.76 14.20 -8.10
C TRP A 245 10.13 13.96 -8.77
N THR A 246 10.96 15.01 -8.91
CA THR A 246 12.35 14.84 -9.32
C THR A 246 13.21 14.26 -8.18
N THR A 247 12.95 14.63 -6.92
CA THR A 247 13.57 14.00 -5.75
C THR A 247 13.23 12.51 -5.70
N PHE A 248 11.98 12.11 -5.90
CA PHE A 248 11.59 10.70 -6.00
C PHE A 248 12.29 9.97 -7.15
N ALA A 249 12.37 10.60 -8.33
CA ALA A 249 13.01 10.00 -9.49
C ALA A 249 14.51 9.76 -9.30
N THR A 250 15.19 10.59 -8.50
CA THR A 250 16.66 10.66 -8.44
C THR A 250 17.24 10.22 -7.10
N GLY A 251 16.44 10.26 -6.03
CA GLY A 251 16.89 10.09 -4.65
C GLY A 251 17.77 11.23 -4.17
N LYS A 252 17.73 12.40 -4.82
CA LYS A 252 18.61 13.55 -4.58
C LYS A 252 17.84 14.78 -4.10
N PRO A 253 18.45 15.65 -3.27
CA PRO A 253 17.89 16.96 -2.96
C PRO A 253 17.79 17.89 -4.18
N ALA A 254 16.95 18.91 -4.04
CA ALA A 254 16.62 19.84 -5.12
C ALA A 254 17.82 20.63 -5.67
N ASP A 255 18.73 21.04 -4.79
CA ASP A 255 19.94 21.78 -5.15
C ASP A 255 20.96 20.90 -5.89
N GLU A 256 21.01 19.60 -5.58
CA GLU A 256 21.78 18.59 -6.30
C GLU A 256 21.18 18.27 -7.67
N HIS A 257 19.88 17.92 -7.73
CA HIS A 257 19.26 17.55 -9.01
C HIS A 257 18.95 18.74 -9.93
N GLY A 258 18.92 19.96 -9.41
CA GLY A 258 18.84 21.21 -10.20
C GLY A 258 17.43 21.73 -10.49
N ILE A 259 16.40 20.87 -10.44
CA ILE A 259 14.99 21.28 -10.51
C ILE A 259 14.55 21.87 -9.17
N THR A 260 14.34 23.18 -9.10
CA THR A 260 14.05 23.90 -7.83
C THR A 260 12.76 24.73 -7.87
N ALA A 261 12.11 24.79 -9.03
CA ALA A 261 10.87 25.52 -9.27
C ALA A 261 10.22 25.02 -10.57
N PHE A 262 9.01 25.48 -10.88
CA PHE A 262 8.40 25.23 -12.18
C PHE A 262 9.12 25.94 -13.33
N THR A 263 9.75 27.09 -13.05
CA THR A 263 10.31 27.98 -14.07
C THR A 263 11.65 28.56 -13.65
N ARG A 264 12.41 29.03 -14.62
CA ARG A 264 13.60 29.85 -14.43
C ARG A 264 13.45 31.19 -15.14
N THR A 265 14.25 32.17 -14.74
CA THR A 265 14.47 33.36 -15.55
C THR A 265 15.67 33.14 -16.46
N ASN A 266 15.47 33.27 -17.77
CA ASN A 266 16.56 33.26 -18.74
C ASN A 266 17.50 34.45 -18.45
N PRO A 267 18.79 34.20 -18.17
CA PRO A 267 19.71 35.27 -17.78
C PRO A 267 20.05 36.26 -18.91
N GLU A 268 19.87 35.86 -20.18
CA GLU A 268 20.15 36.69 -21.35
C GLU A 268 18.94 37.55 -21.76
N THR A 269 17.75 36.96 -21.75
CA THR A 269 16.52 37.61 -22.22
C THR A 269 15.69 38.21 -21.10
N GLY A 270 15.91 37.78 -19.86
CA GLY A 270 15.08 38.13 -18.69
C GLY A 270 13.68 37.53 -18.72
N ARG A 271 13.35 36.66 -19.69
CA ARG A 271 12.03 36.02 -19.80
C ARG A 271 11.94 34.80 -18.88
N LEU A 272 10.74 34.51 -18.41
CA LEU A 272 10.45 33.27 -17.71
C LEU A 272 10.42 32.11 -18.70
N GLU A 273 10.99 30.97 -18.33
CA GLU A 273 11.00 29.73 -19.11
C GLU A 273 10.63 28.55 -18.21
N PRO A 274 9.78 27.61 -18.66
CA PRO A 274 9.52 26.38 -17.92
C PRO A 274 10.80 25.53 -17.87
N LEU A 275 10.98 24.80 -16.76
CA LEU A 275 12.02 23.78 -16.65
C LEU A 275 11.57 22.46 -17.29
N SER A 276 12.52 21.63 -17.71
CA SER A 276 12.26 20.28 -18.24
C SER A 276 13.26 19.24 -17.71
N ALA A 277 13.13 17.97 -18.14
CA ALA A 277 14.08 16.92 -17.80
C ALA A 277 15.53 17.24 -18.22
N MET A 278 15.72 18.10 -19.24
CA MET A 278 17.06 18.53 -19.67
C MET A 278 17.76 19.43 -18.64
N ASP A 279 17.01 20.02 -17.72
CA ASP A 279 17.58 20.88 -16.66
C ASP A 279 18.00 20.09 -15.43
N ARG A 280 17.65 18.80 -15.38
CA ARG A 280 18.05 17.88 -14.32
C ARG A 280 19.53 17.54 -14.47
N LYS A 281 20.30 17.74 -13.40
CA LYS A 281 21.75 17.53 -13.35
C LYS A 281 22.17 16.08 -13.09
N VAL A 282 21.24 15.25 -12.64
CA VAL A 282 21.46 13.89 -12.14
C VAL A 282 20.53 12.91 -12.86
N SER A 283 20.82 11.62 -12.74
CA SER A 283 20.03 10.57 -13.37
C SER A 283 18.80 10.18 -12.56
N ALA A 284 17.68 10.09 -13.26
CA ALA A 284 16.50 9.41 -12.76
C ALA A 284 16.69 7.89 -12.78
N PHE A 285 15.94 7.16 -11.95
CA PHE A 285 16.08 5.71 -11.81
C PHE A 285 15.97 4.96 -13.13
N TRP A 286 15.02 5.36 -13.99
CA TRP A 286 14.81 4.71 -15.29
C TRP A 286 16.00 4.88 -16.26
N GLU A 287 16.85 5.89 -16.06
CA GLU A 287 18.03 6.12 -16.88
C GLU A 287 19.20 5.23 -16.44
N PHE A 288 19.44 5.06 -15.14
CA PHE A 288 20.57 4.26 -14.65
C PHE A 288 20.26 2.77 -14.47
N LEU A 289 18.99 2.38 -14.28
CA LEU A 289 18.60 0.97 -14.13
C LEU A 289 18.89 0.14 -15.38
N GLY A 290 18.78 0.74 -16.58
CA GLY A 290 19.09 0.06 -17.84
C GLY A 290 20.54 -0.44 -17.92
N GLY A 291 21.50 0.34 -17.40
CA GLY A 291 22.91 -0.05 -17.29
C GLY A 291 23.15 -1.24 -16.34
N ARG A 292 22.17 -1.56 -15.49
CA ARG A 292 22.18 -2.71 -14.57
C ARG A 292 21.36 -3.89 -15.11
N GLY A 293 20.89 -3.79 -16.35
CA GLY A 293 20.10 -4.84 -16.99
C GLY A 293 18.64 -4.85 -16.58
N LEU A 294 18.14 -3.85 -15.85
CA LEU A 294 16.74 -3.77 -15.44
C LEU A 294 15.94 -2.89 -16.41
N SER A 295 14.77 -3.35 -16.86
CA SER A 295 13.88 -2.57 -17.72
C SER A 295 12.87 -1.76 -16.90
N SER A 296 12.59 -0.54 -17.36
CA SER A 296 11.62 0.38 -16.75
C SER A 296 10.49 0.69 -17.73
N ILE A 297 9.25 0.64 -17.25
CA ILE A 297 8.09 1.32 -17.87
C ILE A 297 7.86 2.59 -17.06
N VAL A 298 7.89 3.75 -17.69
CA VAL A 298 7.61 5.05 -17.07
C VAL A 298 6.51 5.72 -17.88
N VAL A 299 5.40 6.07 -17.24
CA VAL A 299 4.24 6.65 -17.93
C VAL A 299 3.80 7.90 -17.17
N ASN A 300 3.65 9.00 -17.89
CA ASN A 300 3.18 10.30 -17.40
C ASN A 300 4.02 10.91 -16.27
N TRP A 301 5.16 10.30 -15.88
CA TRP A 301 5.95 10.76 -14.74
C TRP A 301 6.30 12.24 -14.86
N TYR A 302 6.02 13.02 -13.82
CA TYR A 302 6.20 14.46 -13.89
C TYR A 302 7.68 14.82 -14.13
N TYR A 303 7.94 15.69 -15.12
CA TYR A 303 9.30 16.05 -15.56
C TYR A 303 10.12 14.89 -16.16
N SER A 304 9.45 13.95 -16.84
CA SER A 304 10.10 12.93 -17.67
C SER A 304 10.40 13.40 -19.10
N TRP A 305 9.76 14.47 -19.57
CA TRP A 305 10.01 15.04 -20.89
C TRP A 305 11.17 16.05 -20.93
N PRO A 306 11.98 16.04 -22.00
CA PRO A 306 12.02 15.02 -23.06
C PRO A 306 12.71 13.75 -22.55
N THR A 307 12.27 12.59 -23.04
CA THR A 307 12.96 11.33 -22.76
C THR A 307 14.03 11.03 -23.80
N GLY A 308 15.13 10.44 -23.33
CA GLY A 308 16.14 9.79 -24.18
C GLY A 308 15.94 8.26 -24.25
N GLU A 309 16.95 7.56 -24.78
CA GLU A 309 16.98 6.10 -24.82
C GLU A 309 17.10 5.49 -23.43
N ILE A 310 16.17 4.58 -23.10
CA ILE A 310 16.20 3.77 -21.88
C ILE A 310 15.98 2.29 -22.21
N LYS A 311 16.34 1.40 -21.28
CA LYS A 311 15.93 0.01 -21.35
C LYS A 311 14.47 -0.11 -20.92
N GLY A 312 13.55 -0.26 -21.88
CA GLY A 312 12.12 -0.33 -21.63
C GLY A 312 11.38 0.81 -22.35
N PHE A 313 10.42 1.44 -21.67
CA PHE A 313 9.48 2.37 -22.25
C PHE A 313 9.33 3.63 -21.39
N ASN A 314 9.31 4.79 -22.02
CA ASN A 314 8.98 6.05 -21.36
C ASN A 314 7.95 6.80 -22.18
N LEU A 315 6.70 6.89 -21.72
CA LEU A 315 5.67 7.75 -22.27
C LEU A 315 5.62 8.96 -21.34
N THR A 316 6.19 10.08 -21.76
CA THR A 316 6.44 11.20 -20.84
C THR A 316 5.14 11.88 -20.39
N ASN A 317 5.24 12.83 -19.45
CA ASN A 317 4.12 13.72 -19.09
C ASN A 317 3.62 14.62 -20.24
N TYR A 318 4.24 14.52 -21.42
CA TYR A 318 3.84 15.15 -22.69
C TYR A 318 3.60 14.10 -23.80
N ALA A 319 3.35 12.83 -23.45
CA ALA A 319 2.97 11.78 -24.41
C ALA A 319 1.60 12.06 -25.05
N TRP A 320 0.68 12.64 -24.28
CA TRP A 320 -0.60 13.17 -24.76
C TRP A 320 -0.59 14.70 -24.70
N GLU A 321 -1.25 15.32 -25.68
CA GLU A 321 -1.27 16.78 -25.80
C GLU A 321 -1.89 17.38 -24.54
N PRO A 322 -1.12 18.14 -23.75
CA PRO A 322 -1.69 18.79 -22.58
C PRO A 322 -2.49 20.01 -23.05
N LYS A 323 -3.71 20.16 -22.53
CA LYS A 323 -4.62 21.26 -22.86
C LYS A 323 -4.80 22.20 -21.68
N PHE A 324 -4.81 23.50 -21.97
CA PHE A 324 -4.79 24.55 -20.96
C PHE A 324 -5.86 25.63 -21.22
N GLY A 325 -6.40 26.20 -20.14
CA GLY A 325 -7.05 27.52 -20.14
C GLY A 325 -8.23 27.75 -21.11
N LYS A 326 -8.74 28.99 -21.13
CA LYS A 326 -10.02 29.34 -21.79
C LYS A 326 -10.01 29.06 -23.30
N GLY A 327 -10.78 28.05 -23.71
CA GLY A 327 -10.92 27.63 -25.11
C GLY A 327 -9.98 26.49 -25.52
N PHE A 328 -9.26 25.89 -24.56
CA PHE A 328 -8.38 24.71 -24.67
C PHE A 328 -7.27 24.91 -25.72
N SER A 329 -6.26 25.71 -25.37
CA SER A 329 -5.01 25.80 -26.13
C SER A 329 -4.14 24.56 -25.85
N GLY A 330 -3.60 23.95 -26.90
CA GLY A 330 -2.56 22.92 -26.81
C GLY A 330 -1.17 23.52 -27.03
N ILE A 331 -0.14 22.68 -26.95
CA ILE A 331 1.23 23.11 -27.26
C ILE A 331 1.32 23.43 -28.76
N PRO A 332 1.82 24.63 -29.14
CA PRO A 332 2.07 24.94 -30.54
C PRO A 332 3.02 23.92 -31.17
N HIS A 333 2.67 23.38 -32.34
CA HIS A 333 3.46 22.35 -33.01
C HIS A 333 3.67 21.09 -32.15
N TYR A 334 2.70 20.71 -31.31
CA TYR A 334 2.77 19.52 -30.45
C TYR A 334 3.20 18.24 -31.19
N ASP A 335 2.71 18.03 -32.41
CA ASP A 335 3.08 16.88 -33.24
C ASP A 335 4.58 16.85 -33.61
N GLU A 336 5.25 18.00 -33.59
CA GLU A 336 6.67 18.16 -33.87
C GLU A 336 7.54 18.11 -32.59
N LEU A 337 6.93 17.98 -31.40
CA LEU A 337 7.64 17.94 -30.12
C LEU A 337 8.47 16.64 -30.02
N PRO A 338 9.81 16.73 -29.88
CA PRO A 338 10.66 15.55 -29.80
C PRO A 338 10.59 14.91 -28.41
N GLY A 339 10.98 13.63 -28.31
CA GLY A 339 11.17 12.95 -27.03
C GLY A 339 9.90 12.87 -26.16
N LYS A 340 8.72 12.88 -26.80
CA LYS A 340 7.44 12.61 -26.13
C LYS A 340 7.36 11.20 -25.59
N ASP A 341 8.01 10.27 -26.29
CA ASP A 341 8.04 8.88 -25.92
C ASP A 341 9.32 8.16 -26.35
N TRP A 342 9.56 7.01 -25.71
CA TRP A 342 10.61 6.07 -26.04
C TRP A 342 10.09 4.64 -25.91
N PRO A 343 10.33 3.75 -26.89
CA PRO A 343 10.80 4.08 -28.24
C PRO A 343 9.83 5.02 -28.98
N GLU A 344 10.35 5.81 -29.93
CA GLU A 344 9.53 6.79 -30.67
C GLU A 344 8.31 6.13 -31.31
N GLY A 345 7.12 6.70 -31.08
CA GLY A 345 5.84 6.23 -31.63
C GLY A 345 5.15 5.14 -30.80
N ILE A 346 5.69 4.77 -29.63
CA ILE A 346 5.03 3.81 -28.74
C ILE A 346 3.66 4.30 -28.26
N THR A 347 3.49 5.61 -28.03
CA THR A 347 2.24 6.17 -27.52
C THR A 347 1.08 5.91 -28.49
N GLU A 348 1.30 6.06 -29.79
CA GLU A 348 0.28 5.77 -30.82
C GLU A 348 -0.10 4.28 -30.82
N LYS A 349 0.89 3.39 -30.77
CA LYS A 349 0.66 1.93 -30.71
C LYS A 349 -0.16 1.54 -29.48
N VAL A 350 0.16 2.11 -28.32
CA VAL A 350 -0.56 1.83 -27.06
C VAL A 350 -1.98 2.39 -27.12
N ASN A 351 -2.16 3.63 -27.59
CA ASN A 351 -3.47 4.26 -27.75
C ASN A 351 -4.41 3.43 -28.64
N GLU A 352 -3.91 2.92 -29.77
CA GLU A 352 -4.68 2.04 -30.65
C GLU A 352 -5.11 0.74 -29.94
N ALA A 353 -4.23 0.18 -29.10
CA ALA A 353 -4.50 -1.07 -28.41
C ALA A 353 -5.52 -0.91 -27.26
N ILE A 354 -5.43 0.18 -26.49
CA ILE A 354 -6.31 0.42 -25.33
C ILE A 354 -7.68 0.98 -25.74
N ALA A 355 -7.80 1.60 -26.92
CA ALA A 355 -9.08 2.10 -27.43
C ALA A 355 -10.15 1.01 -27.57
N ASP A 356 -9.75 -0.22 -27.91
CA ASP A 356 -10.67 -1.35 -28.09
C ASP A 356 -11.03 -2.05 -26.78
N ARG A 357 -10.09 -2.08 -25.81
CA ARG A 357 -10.20 -2.82 -24.54
C ARG A 357 -9.43 -2.12 -23.43
N PRO A 358 -9.98 -1.04 -22.86
CA PRO A 358 -9.36 -0.40 -21.71
C PRO A 358 -9.49 -1.30 -20.47
N TYR A 359 -8.53 -1.19 -19.58
CA TYR A 359 -8.58 -1.78 -18.23
C TYR A 359 -9.53 -0.98 -17.33
N ILE A 360 -9.58 0.33 -17.51
CA ILE A 360 -10.48 1.26 -16.82
C ILE A 360 -11.12 2.19 -17.83
N SER A 361 -12.45 2.32 -17.76
CA SER A 361 -13.27 3.15 -18.63
C SER A 361 -14.07 4.19 -17.85
N GLU A 362 -14.75 5.12 -18.52
CA GLU A 362 -15.65 6.07 -17.85
C GLU A 362 -16.76 5.39 -17.02
N ASP A 363 -17.16 4.16 -17.37
CA ASP A 363 -18.16 3.40 -16.59
C ASP A 363 -17.59 2.91 -15.24
N ASP A 364 -16.28 2.95 -15.06
CA ASP A 364 -15.58 2.44 -13.89
C ASP A 364 -15.44 3.46 -12.76
N TYR A 365 -15.62 4.74 -13.04
CA TYR A 365 -15.50 5.82 -12.07
C TYR A 365 -16.64 6.83 -12.24
N ALA A 366 -17.20 7.31 -11.13
CA ALA A 366 -18.34 8.24 -11.18
C ALA A 366 -17.94 9.69 -11.52
N LEU A 367 -16.67 9.96 -11.85
CA LEU A 367 -16.14 11.31 -12.02
C LEU A 367 -16.73 12.05 -13.23
N ALA A 368 -16.78 11.44 -14.42
CA ALA A 368 -17.20 12.12 -15.65
C ALA A 368 -18.62 12.73 -15.58
N GLY A 369 -19.49 12.22 -14.71
CA GLY A 369 -20.85 12.73 -14.48
C GLY A 369 -20.99 13.76 -13.34
N VAL A 370 -19.94 13.97 -12.54
CA VAL A 370 -19.94 14.84 -11.35
C VAL A 370 -18.83 15.89 -11.35
N LEU A 371 -18.04 16.01 -12.43
CA LEU A 371 -17.06 17.08 -12.56
C LEU A 371 -17.78 18.44 -12.66
N PRO A 372 -17.48 19.40 -11.77
CA PRO A 372 -18.06 20.73 -11.85
C PRO A 372 -17.52 21.52 -13.04
N ASP A 373 -18.35 22.39 -13.61
CA ASP A 373 -17.87 23.45 -14.49
C ASP A 373 -17.32 24.59 -13.64
N ILE A 374 -16.00 24.66 -13.51
CA ILE A 374 -15.32 25.63 -12.65
C ILE A 374 -14.95 26.86 -13.49
N PRO A 375 -15.55 28.04 -13.23
CA PRO A 375 -15.12 29.27 -13.87
C PRO A 375 -13.74 29.68 -13.34
N ALA A 376 -12.85 30.19 -14.21
CA ALA A 376 -11.65 30.87 -13.75
C ALA A 376 -12.03 32.05 -12.83
N ALA A 377 -11.18 32.42 -11.89
CA ALA A 377 -11.45 33.54 -10.99
C ALA A 377 -10.28 34.55 -11.01
N THR A 378 -10.61 35.84 -10.91
CA THR A 378 -9.61 36.88 -10.60
C THR A 378 -9.14 36.74 -9.14
N ALA A 379 -8.01 37.40 -8.81
CA ALA A 379 -7.48 37.42 -7.44
C ALA A 379 -8.45 37.98 -6.39
N ASP A 380 -9.44 38.78 -6.79
CA ASP A 380 -10.51 39.30 -5.92
C ASP A 380 -11.77 38.41 -5.87
N GLY A 381 -11.73 37.22 -6.50
CA GLY A 381 -12.81 36.24 -6.47
C GLY A 381 -13.94 36.50 -7.48
N THR A 382 -13.72 37.32 -8.50
CA THR A 382 -14.70 37.51 -9.58
C THR A 382 -14.61 36.35 -10.57
N ALA A 383 -15.71 35.62 -10.76
CA ALA A 383 -15.80 34.56 -11.75
C ALA A 383 -15.65 35.10 -13.19
N LEU A 384 -14.89 34.38 -14.01
CA LEU A 384 -14.59 34.63 -15.42
C LEU A 384 -15.06 33.42 -16.25
N GLU A 385 -15.52 33.65 -17.49
CA GLU A 385 -16.01 32.56 -18.38
C GLU A 385 -14.96 31.51 -18.79
N GLY A 386 -14.95 30.30 -18.22
CA GLY A 386 -14.08 29.19 -18.62
C GLY A 386 -12.86 29.03 -17.69
N GLY A 387 -12.70 27.82 -17.14
CA GLY A 387 -11.60 27.44 -16.26
C GLY A 387 -10.80 26.25 -16.79
N PRO A 388 -9.96 25.62 -15.93
CA PRO A 388 -9.15 24.49 -16.33
C PRO A 388 -9.99 23.32 -16.82
N PRO A 389 -9.52 22.59 -17.84
CA PRO A 389 -10.28 21.53 -18.45
C PRO A 389 -10.28 20.23 -17.64
N LEU A 390 -11.00 20.18 -16.51
CA LEU A 390 -11.02 18.99 -15.62
C LEU A 390 -11.22 17.65 -16.36
N PRO A 391 -12.12 17.51 -17.36
CA PRO A 391 -12.26 16.26 -18.10
C PRO A 391 -10.98 15.84 -18.81
N HIS A 392 -10.20 16.79 -19.34
CA HIS A 392 -8.94 16.48 -20.04
C HIS A 392 -7.87 15.93 -19.09
N TYR A 393 -7.79 16.48 -17.87
CA TYR A 393 -6.88 15.98 -16.84
C TYR A 393 -7.20 14.54 -16.45
N LEU A 394 -8.48 14.28 -16.16
CA LEU A 394 -8.97 12.93 -15.88
C LEU A 394 -8.77 11.97 -17.06
N GLU A 395 -9.09 12.39 -18.29
CA GLU A 395 -8.87 11.60 -19.50
C GLU A 395 -7.40 11.21 -19.65
N ARG A 396 -6.48 12.11 -19.35
CA ARG A 396 -5.04 11.87 -19.46
C ARG A 396 -4.55 10.84 -18.44
N ASP A 397 -5.00 10.95 -17.21
CA ASP A 397 -4.68 10.03 -16.13
C ASP A 397 -5.25 8.61 -16.42
N VAL A 398 -6.49 8.55 -16.90
CA VAL A 398 -7.08 7.29 -17.39
C VAL A 398 -6.29 6.69 -18.55
N LEU A 399 -5.83 7.52 -19.50
CA LEU A 399 -4.96 7.06 -20.60
C LEU A 399 -3.59 6.59 -20.09
N ALA A 400 -3.00 7.29 -19.12
CA ALA A 400 -1.71 6.97 -18.52
C ALA A 400 -1.77 5.62 -17.78
N ALA A 401 -2.76 5.42 -16.90
CA ALA A 401 -3.00 4.16 -16.23
C ALA A 401 -3.19 3.00 -17.21
N ASN A 402 -4.11 3.15 -18.18
CA ASN A 402 -4.36 2.14 -19.20
C ASN A 402 -3.13 1.81 -20.04
N ALA A 403 -2.34 2.82 -20.40
CA ALA A 403 -1.11 2.64 -21.16
C ALA A 403 -0.05 1.87 -20.35
N CYS A 404 0.13 2.22 -19.07
CA CYS A 404 1.04 1.53 -18.17
C CYS A 404 0.65 0.05 -18.02
N PHE A 405 -0.63 -0.20 -17.72
CA PHE A 405 -1.19 -1.55 -17.57
C PHE A 405 -1.08 -2.38 -18.86
N TRP A 406 -1.31 -1.77 -20.01
CA TRP A 406 -1.13 -2.44 -21.29
C TRP A 406 0.32 -2.85 -21.50
N LEU A 407 1.27 -1.95 -21.26
CA LEU A 407 2.71 -2.25 -21.40
C LEU A 407 3.12 -3.38 -20.43
N MET A 408 2.63 -3.37 -19.20
CA MET A 408 2.95 -4.40 -18.20
C MET A 408 2.48 -5.81 -18.60
N ASP A 409 1.37 -5.92 -19.32
CA ASP A 409 0.83 -7.20 -19.79
C ASP A 409 1.50 -7.74 -21.06
N HIS A 410 2.17 -6.88 -21.82
CA HIS A 410 2.64 -7.20 -23.18
C HIS A 410 4.16 -7.11 -23.36
N GLU A 411 4.86 -6.51 -22.41
CA GLU A 411 6.30 -6.25 -22.51
C GLU A 411 7.03 -6.69 -21.23
N ASP A 412 8.35 -6.87 -21.30
CA ASP A 412 9.18 -7.25 -20.15
C ASP A 412 9.59 -6.03 -19.31
N TRP A 413 9.34 -6.09 -18.01
CA TRP A 413 9.64 -5.00 -17.07
C TRP A 413 10.15 -5.52 -15.72
N ASN A 414 10.97 -4.70 -15.06
CA ASN A 414 11.36 -4.88 -13.66
C ASN A 414 10.71 -3.82 -12.77
N ILE A 415 10.52 -2.61 -13.29
CA ILE A 415 9.78 -1.55 -12.63
C ILE A 415 8.80 -0.92 -13.62
N ALA A 416 7.55 -0.73 -13.19
CA ALA A 416 6.55 0.03 -13.91
C ALA A 416 6.11 1.19 -13.02
N ALA A 417 6.14 2.42 -13.55
CA ALA A 417 5.81 3.62 -12.82
C ALA A 417 4.81 4.44 -13.63
N VAL A 418 3.69 4.79 -13.01
CA VAL A 418 2.69 5.71 -13.55
C VAL A 418 2.46 6.84 -12.55
N TYR A 419 2.23 8.04 -13.07
CA TYR A 419 1.92 9.23 -12.29
C TYR A 419 0.53 9.74 -12.68
N GLU A 420 -0.30 9.98 -11.67
CA GLU A 420 -1.65 10.53 -11.76
C GLU A 420 -1.65 11.93 -11.12
N GLU A 421 -2.07 12.95 -11.87
CA GLU A 421 -2.06 14.37 -11.45
C GLU A 421 -3.43 14.90 -11.03
N PHE A 422 -4.48 14.17 -11.35
CA PHE A 422 -5.86 14.65 -11.27
C PHE A 422 -6.29 15.05 -9.84
N PRO A 423 -5.93 14.32 -8.77
CA PRO A 423 -6.31 14.73 -7.41
C PRO A 423 -5.72 16.10 -7.04
N ASP A 424 -4.46 16.39 -7.35
CA ASP A 424 -3.83 17.71 -7.10
C ASP A 424 -4.55 18.84 -7.83
N VAL A 425 -4.77 18.66 -9.14
CA VAL A 425 -5.45 19.65 -9.98
C VAL A 425 -6.86 19.93 -9.44
N LEU A 426 -7.57 18.89 -9.00
CA LEU A 426 -8.89 19.04 -8.42
C LEU A 426 -8.84 19.78 -7.07
N CYS A 427 -7.90 19.41 -6.19
CA CYS A 427 -7.71 20.03 -4.89
C CYS A 427 -7.41 21.53 -5.03
N HIS A 428 -6.51 21.92 -5.92
CA HIS A 428 -6.26 23.33 -6.21
C HIS A 428 -7.54 24.13 -6.51
N LEU A 429 -8.49 23.53 -7.22
CA LEU A 429 -9.68 24.23 -7.70
C LEU A 429 -10.83 24.22 -6.69
N ILE A 430 -11.04 23.11 -5.97
CA ILE A 430 -12.24 22.92 -5.14
C ILE A 430 -11.98 22.46 -3.69
N TRP A 431 -10.73 22.43 -3.21
CA TRP A 431 -10.44 22.04 -1.83
C TRP A 431 -11.25 22.81 -0.77
N PRO A 432 -11.44 24.15 -0.86
CA PRO A 432 -12.28 24.87 0.11
C PRO A 432 -13.75 24.47 0.07
N ALA A 433 -14.25 24.01 -1.09
CA ALA A 433 -15.59 23.48 -1.23
C ALA A 433 -15.72 22.12 -0.51
N HIS A 434 -14.72 21.25 -0.67
CA HIS A 434 -14.64 20.00 0.06
C HIS A 434 -14.57 20.20 1.58
N ALA A 435 -13.80 21.15 2.08
CA ALA A 435 -13.72 21.42 3.51
C ALA A 435 -15.08 21.79 4.15
N TYR A 436 -15.94 22.57 3.46
CA TYR A 436 -17.31 22.82 3.94
C TYR A 436 -18.18 21.56 3.92
N ARG A 437 -18.04 20.76 2.86
CA ARG A 437 -18.75 19.48 2.74
C ARG A 437 -18.34 18.52 3.86
N TRP A 438 -17.06 18.51 4.21
CA TRP A 438 -16.52 17.74 5.32
C TRP A 438 -17.15 18.14 6.66
N GLU A 439 -17.21 19.44 6.95
CA GLU A 439 -17.89 19.95 8.16
C GLU A 439 -19.36 19.50 8.24
N GLU A 440 -20.07 19.42 7.12
CA GLU A 440 -21.44 18.89 7.08
C GLU A 440 -21.52 17.39 7.37
N LEU A 441 -20.55 16.61 6.88
CA LEU A 441 -20.51 15.16 7.02
C LEU A 441 -20.08 14.71 8.42
N THR A 442 -19.05 15.36 8.98
CA THR A 442 -18.41 14.94 10.24
C THR A 442 -18.85 15.78 11.43
N GLY A 443 -19.33 17.01 11.20
CA GLY A 443 -19.60 18.00 12.24
C GLY A 443 -18.33 18.68 12.77
N GLU A 444 -17.16 18.41 12.18
CA GLU A 444 -15.89 19.05 12.54
C GLU A 444 -15.74 20.40 11.80
N PRO A 445 -15.43 21.50 12.50
CA PRO A 445 -15.42 22.82 11.88
C PRO A 445 -14.29 22.97 10.85
N ALA A 446 -14.64 23.38 9.63
CA ALA A 446 -13.65 23.69 8.61
C ALA A 446 -12.84 24.94 9.02
N ASN A 447 -11.51 24.85 9.06
CA ASN A 447 -10.65 25.97 9.43
C ASN A 447 -10.21 26.77 8.19
N LEU A 448 -11.19 27.33 7.47
CA LEU A 448 -10.95 28.08 6.24
C LEU A 448 -10.72 29.58 6.51
N PRO A 449 -9.71 30.25 5.87
CA PRO A 449 -9.73 31.69 5.71
C PRO A 449 -11.03 32.14 5.01
N PRO A 450 -11.48 33.40 5.22
CA PRO A 450 -12.71 33.89 4.59
C PRO A 450 -12.60 33.86 3.06
N ILE A 451 -13.45 33.04 2.42
CA ILE A 451 -13.50 32.88 0.96
C ILE A 451 -14.73 33.53 0.31
N PRO A 452 -14.71 33.84 -1.00
CA PRO A 452 -15.84 34.45 -1.71
C PRO A 452 -17.10 33.57 -1.75
N PRO A 453 -18.32 34.15 -1.79
CA PRO A 453 -19.59 33.41 -1.74
C PRO A 453 -19.79 32.31 -2.79
N PHE A 454 -19.27 32.47 -4.02
CA PHE A 454 -19.43 31.47 -5.08
C PHE A 454 -18.78 30.12 -4.72
N ARG A 455 -17.75 30.12 -3.86
CA ARG A 455 -17.10 28.88 -3.39
C ARG A 455 -17.98 28.08 -2.42
N ARG A 456 -18.99 28.71 -1.80
CA ARG A 456 -19.99 28.00 -0.99
C ARG A 456 -21.02 27.29 -1.86
N GLU A 457 -21.48 27.94 -2.93
CA GLU A 457 -22.37 27.29 -3.93
C GLU A 457 -21.66 26.09 -4.58
N LEU A 458 -20.37 26.23 -4.90
CA LEU A 458 -19.54 25.13 -5.42
C LEU A 458 -19.39 23.96 -4.43
N ALA A 459 -19.44 24.20 -3.12
CA ALA A 459 -19.38 23.15 -2.10
C ALA A 459 -20.60 22.23 -2.15
N GLU A 460 -21.79 22.81 -2.33
CA GLU A 460 -23.05 22.07 -2.46
C GLU A 460 -23.11 21.25 -3.76
N GLU A 461 -22.45 21.72 -4.82
CA GLU A 461 -22.48 21.11 -6.15
C GLU A 461 -21.35 20.09 -6.40
N ALA A 462 -20.18 20.26 -5.77
CA ALA A 462 -18.94 19.55 -6.12
C ALA A 462 -18.13 19.02 -4.91
N GLY A 463 -18.62 19.16 -3.68
CA GLY A 463 -17.86 18.78 -2.48
C GLY A 463 -17.47 17.30 -2.42
N ASP A 464 -18.28 16.42 -3.02
CA ASP A 464 -18.03 14.99 -3.08
C ASP A 464 -17.03 14.60 -4.19
N THR A 465 -16.71 15.49 -5.14
CA THR A 465 -15.85 15.18 -6.30
C THR A 465 -14.42 14.81 -5.86
N ILE A 466 -13.90 15.38 -4.77
CA ILE A 466 -12.59 14.99 -4.21
C ILE A 466 -12.63 13.56 -3.67
N ILE A 467 -13.72 13.16 -3.01
CA ILE A 467 -13.90 11.78 -2.53
C ILE A 467 -13.96 10.80 -3.71
N GLU A 468 -14.65 11.17 -4.79
CA GLU A 468 -14.68 10.36 -6.02
C GLU A 468 -13.29 10.25 -6.68
N ALA A 469 -12.43 11.27 -6.57
CA ALA A 469 -11.05 11.18 -7.04
C ALA A 469 -10.25 10.17 -6.21
N TYR A 470 -10.38 10.17 -4.88
CA TYR A 470 -9.73 9.18 -4.02
C TYR A 470 -10.25 7.76 -4.30
N ARG A 471 -11.55 7.59 -4.57
CA ARG A 471 -12.12 6.29 -4.99
C ARG A 471 -11.60 5.83 -6.35
N PHE A 472 -11.32 6.76 -7.27
CA PHE A 472 -10.67 6.43 -8.54
C PHE A 472 -9.24 5.92 -8.32
N GLU A 473 -8.45 6.59 -7.46
CA GLU A 473 -7.12 6.12 -7.08
C GLU A 473 -7.14 4.77 -6.36
N ASP A 474 -8.10 4.55 -5.45
CA ASP A 474 -8.31 3.26 -4.78
C ASP A 474 -8.63 2.14 -5.77
N LYS A 475 -9.38 2.44 -6.84
CA LYS A 475 -9.70 1.47 -7.89
C LYS A 475 -8.50 1.14 -8.76
N LEU A 476 -7.65 2.11 -9.08
CA LEU A 476 -6.37 1.89 -9.75
C LEU A 476 -5.48 0.95 -8.94
N LEU A 477 -5.38 1.21 -7.63
CA LEU A 477 -4.66 0.36 -6.69
C LEU A 477 -5.23 -1.07 -6.66
N GLY A 478 -6.55 -1.22 -6.49
CA GLY A 478 -7.21 -2.51 -6.46
C GLY A 478 -6.97 -3.34 -7.72
N LEU A 479 -7.08 -2.72 -8.90
CA LEU A 479 -6.78 -3.36 -10.17
C LEU A 479 -5.32 -3.84 -10.23
N ALA A 480 -4.37 -2.99 -9.81
CA ALA A 480 -2.97 -3.36 -9.80
C ALA A 480 -2.69 -4.55 -8.88
N MET A 481 -3.27 -4.51 -7.67
CA MET A 481 -3.13 -5.59 -6.69
C MET A 481 -3.74 -6.90 -7.17
N ASP A 482 -4.94 -6.86 -7.73
CA ASP A 482 -5.64 -8.07 -8.16
C ASP A 482 -4.99 -8.72 -9.40
N ARG A 483 -4.32 -7.92 -10.25
CA ARG A 483 -3.73 -8.41 -11.50
C ARG A 483 -2.27 -8.83 -11.38
N TRP A 484 -1.47 -8.07 -10.63
CA TRP A 484 -0.01 -8.29 -10.56
C TRP A 484 0.52 -8.50 -9.13
N GLY A 485 -0.36 -8.53 -8.12
CA GLY A 485 0.02 -8.68 -6.71
C GLY A 485 0.80 -9.95 -6.35
N ASP A 486 0.62 -11.02 -7.13
CA ASP A 486 1.35 -12.27 -6.94
C ASP A 486 2.79 -12.22 -7.47
N GLU A 487 3.09 -11.29 -8.39
CA GLU A 487 4.40 -11.20 -9.07
C GLU A 487 5.21 -9.95 -8.72
N ALA A 488 4.59 -8.91 -8.17
CA ALA A 488 5.21 -7.62 -7.90
C ALA A 488 4.88 -7.07 -6.51
N VAL A 489 5.75 -6.19 -6.02
CA VAL A 489 5.43 -5.29 -4.92
C VAL A 489 4.83 -4.02 -5.51
N ILE A 490 3.67 -3.64 -5.00
CA ILE A 490 2.99 -2.39 -5.33
C ILE A 490 3.41 -1.35 -4.32
N VAL A 491 3.77 -0.18 -4.84
CA VAL A 491 4.18 1.00 -4.09
C VAL A 491 3.21 2.11 -4.46
N VAL A 492 2.63 2.73 -3.45
CA VAL A 492 1.91 4.00 -3.61
C VAL A 492 2.79 5.09 -3.02
N VAL A 493 2.92 6.21 -3.73
CA VAL A 493 3.60 7.39 -3.21
C VAL A 493 2.83 8.64 -3.58
N SER A 494 2.71 9.55 -2.63
CA SER A 494 2.25 10.91 -2.84
C SER A 494 3.26 11.89 -2.26
N ASP A 495 3.49 13.01 -2.94
CA ASP A 495 4.50 14.01 -2.64
C ASP A 495 4.11 14.95 -1.50
N HIS A 496 2.82 15.25 -1.38
CA HIS A 496 2.23 16.09 -0.33
C HIS A 496 0.72 15.83 -0.22
N GLY A 497 0.06 16.53 0.70
CA GLY A 497 -1.38 16.51 0.90
C GLY A 497 -2.00 17.88 0.73
N PHE A 498 -3.23 18.06 1.20
CA PHE A 498 -3.88 19.35 1.27
C PHE A 498 -4.48 19.57 2.68
N ASP A 499 -4.08 20.62 3.39
CA ASP A 499 -4.52 20.95 4.74
C ASP A 499 -5.59 22.05 4.74
N THR A 500 -6.69 21.79 5.46
CA THR A 500 -7.67 22.79 5.94
C THR A 500 -8.20 22.51 7.35
N ILE A 501 -7.75 21.44 8.00
CA ILE A 501 -8.41 20.86 9.18
C ILE A 501 -7.58 21.10 10.45
N TYR A 502 -6.30 21.47 10.32
CA TYR A 502 -5.41 21.78 11.44
C TYR A 502 -4.91 23.24 11.36
N PRO A 503 -4.42 23.86 12.47
CA PRO A 503 -3.78 25.17 12.35
C PRO A 503 -2.61 25.05 11.35
N PRO A 504 -2.49 25.99 10.37
CA PRO A 504 -1.57 25.83 9.26
C PRO A 504 -0.16 25.54 9.77
N ARG A 505 0.37 24.37 9.41
CA ARG A 505 1.73 23.95 9.80
C ARG A 505 2.82 24.75 9.06
N THR A 506 2.43 25.58 8.10
CA THR A 506 3.31 26.40 7.25
C THR A 506 3.52 27.82 7.80
N ILE A 507 4.79 28.23 7.96
CA ILE A 507 5.18 29.57 8.42
C ILE A 507 5.28 30.56 7.25
N LEU A 508 4.69 31.73 7.46
CA LEU A 508 4.57 32.88 6.56
C LEU A 508 5.92 33.47 6.09
N ILE A 509 6.03 33.79 4.79
CA ILE A 509 6.98 34.79 4.27
C ILE A 509 6.22 35.78 3.34
N GLY A 510 5.88 36.97 3.86
CA GLY A 510 5.51 38.14 3.04
C GLY A 510 4.07 38.67 3.18
N ASP A 511 3.92 39.99 3.05
CA ASP A 511 2.65 40.77 3.16
C ASP A 511 1.86 40.87 1.84
N ASP A 512 2.31 40.23 0.76
CA ASP A 512 1.60 40.24 -0.52
C ASP A 512 0.59 39.09 -0.57
N GLN A 513 -0.68 39.40 -0.79
CA GLN A 513 -1.83 38.48 -0.74
C GLN A 513 -1.87 37.45 -1.90
N LEU A 514 -0.72 37.01 -2.39
CA LEU A 514 -0.56 36.39 -3.71
C LEU A 514 -0.24 34.88 -3.68
N GLN A 515 -0.66 34.13 -2.67
CA GLN A 515 -0.45 32.66 -2.62
C GLN A 515 -1.69 31.83 -2.27
N THR A 516 -2.89 32.28 -2.65
CA THR A 516 -4.19 31.69 -2.27
C THR A 516 -4.43 30.20 -2.57
N MET A 517 -3.52 29.49 -3.24
CA MET A 517 -3.61 28.04 -3.50
C MET A 517 -2.41 27.22 -2.98
N MET A 518 -1.23 27.85 -2.81
CA MET A 518 -0.08 27.19 -2.17
C MET A 518 -0.23 27.04 -0.65
N TYR A 519 -1.09 27.87 -0.03
CA TYR A 519 -1.36 27.84 1.42
C TYR A 519 -2.04 26.55 1.89
N TRP A 520 -2.63 25.78 0.99
CA TRP A 520 -3.41 24.60 1.35
C TRP A 520 -2.61 23.32 1.24
N HIS A 521 -1.33 23.30 0.88
CA HIS A 521 -0.59 22.04 0.86
C HIS A 521 -0.30 21.60 2.29
N ASP A 522 -0.64 20.35 2.60
CA ASP A 522 -0.14 19.68 3.79
C ASP A 522 1.29 19.18 3.49
N PRO A 523 2.29 19.41 4.37
CA PRO A 523 3.57 18.72 4.28
C PRO A 523 3.51 17.19 4.27
N THR A 524 2.37 16.56 4.57
CA THR A 524 2.24 15.11 4.61
C THR A 524 1.57 14.56 3.36
N GLY A 525 2.27 13.66 2.68
CA GLY A 525 1.68 12.75 1.70
C GLY A 525 1.62 11.32 2.23
N VAL A 526 1.44 10.38 1.31
CA VAL A 526 1.23 8.96 1.62
C VAL A 526 2.39 8.12 1.06
N PHE A 527 2.84 7.13 1.82
CA PHE A 527 3.73 6.07 1.32
C PHE A 527 3.19 4.70 1.71
N GLY A 528 2.94 3.88 0.69
CA GLY A 528 2.37 2.55 0.86
C GLY A 528 3.18 1.48 0.15
N LEU A 529 3.28 0.30 0.75
CA LEU A 529 3.81 -0.92 0.13
C LEU A 529 2.82 -2.06 0.33
N TRP A 530 2.61 -2.87 -0.69
CA TRP A 530 1.81 -4.08 -0.58
C TRP A 530 2.35 -5.17 -1.52
N GLY A 531 2.30 -6.42 -1.09
CA GLY A 531 2.75 -7.57 -1.87
C GLY A 531 3.81 -8.41 -1.15
N ARG A 532 4.44 -9.32 -1.90
CA ARG A 532 5.43 -10.25 -1.34
C ARG A 532 6.63 -9.50 -0.76
N HIS A 533 7.13 -9.93 0.39
CA HIS A 533 8.29 -9.33 1.08
C HIS A 533 8.01 -7.98 1.77
N VAL A 534 6.75 -7.54 1.80
CA VAL A 534 6.30 -6.41 2.60
C VAL A 534 5.77 -6.92 3.94
N ARG A 535 6.12 -6.24 5.03
CA ARG A 535 5.57 -6.54 6.36
C ARG A 535 4.13 -6.08 6.45
N GLN A 536 3.29 -6.86 7.11
CA GLN A 536 1.85 -6.60 7.21
C GLN A 536 1.48 -5.81 8.46
N GLY A 537 0.46 -4.94 8.35
CA GLY A 537 -0.13 -4.21 9.48
C GLY A 537 0.85 -3.28 10.19
N VAL A 538 1.84 -2.76 9.46
CA VAL A 538 2.85 -1.83 9.99
C VAL A 538 2.70 -0.47 9.34
N SER A 539 2.97 0.58 10.12
CA SER A 539 2.98 1.96 9.63
C SER A 539 4.16 2.70 10.24
N GLY A 540 4.49 3.85 9.66
CA GLY A 540 5.54 4.72 10.17
C GLY A 540 5.60 6.03 9.39
N GLU A 541 6.56 6.86 9.78
CA GLU A 541 6.86 8.12 9.08
C GLU A 541 8.14 7.95 8.26
N ILE A 542 8.09 8.42 7.02
CA ILE A 542 9.24 8.46 6.12
C ILE A 542 9.42 9.87 5.55
N THR A 543 10.52 10.14 4.86
CA THR A 543 10.74 11.39 4.13
C THR A 543 10.74 11.17 2.63
N ILE A 544 10.63 12.24 1.84
CA ILE A 544 10.76 12.17 0.36
C ILE A 544 12.05 11.49 -0.11
N TYR A 545 13.10 11.51 0.72
CA TYR A 545 14.40 10.92 0.40
C TYR A 545 14.43 9.40 0.56
N ASP A 546 13.55 8.83 1.39
CA ASP A 546 13.56 7.40 1.73
C ASP A 546 12.89 6.53 0.66
N PHE A 547 12.06 7.15 -0.19
CA PHE A 547 11.34 6.50 -1.29
C PHE A 547 12.27 5.70 -2.21
N LEU A 548 13.20 6.38 -2.89
CA LEU A 548 14.01 5.72 -3.92
C LEU A 548 14.96 4.67 -3.33
N PRO A 549 15.69 4.89 -2.22
CA PRO A 549 16.48 3.85 -1.56
C PRO A 549 15.67 2.58 -1.27
N THR A 550 14.40 2.73 -0.86
CA THR A 550 13.50 1.62 -0.57
C THR A 550 13.10 0.86 -1.83
N VAL A 551 12.71 1.57 -2.90
CA VAL A 551 12.39 0.98 -4.20
C VAL A 551 13.60 0.24 -4.78
N LEU A 552 14.80 0.83 -4.71
CA LEU A 552 16.03 0.20 -5.18
C LEU A 552 16.34 -1.07 -4.38
N ALA A 553 16.14 -1.08 -3.06
CA ALA A 553 16.35 -2.26 -2.23
C ALA A 553 15.45 -3.45 -2.65
N LEU A 554 14.18 -3.19 -3.01
CA LEU A 554 13.26 -4.20 -3.54
C LEU A 554 13.74 -4.77 -4.88
N LEU A 555 14.29 -3.91 -5.74
CA LEU A 555 14.89 -4.28 -7.03
C LEU A 555 16.27 -4.95 -6.89
N GLY A 556 16.79 -5.16 -5.67
CA GLY A 556 18.15 -5.69 -5.46
C GLY A 556 19.25 -4.73 -5.94
N VAL A 557 18.97 -3.42 -5.98
CA VAL A 557 19.91 -2.37 -6.37
C VAL A 557 20.34 -1.58 -5.12
N PRO A 558 21.65 -1.47 -4.81
CA PRO A 558 22.10 -0.70 -3.64
C PRO A 558 21.85 0.80 -3.83
N ALA A 559 21.27 1.47 -2.84
CA ALA A 559 21.23 2.94 -2.87
C ALA A 559 22.67 3.51 -2.93
N ALA A 560 22.89 4.52 -3.79
CA ALA A 560 24.18 5.19 -3.88
C ALA A 560 24.51 5.94 -2.59
N GLN A 561 25.80 6.15 -2.29
CA GLN A 561 26.25 6.81 -1.06
C GLN A 561 25.84 8.28 -0.99
N ASP A 562 25.62 8.90 -2.14
CA ASP A 562 25.21 10.28 -2.31
C ASP A 562 23.68 10.46 -2.31
N MET A 563 22.90 9.40 -2.05
CA MET A 563 21.48 9.49 -1.72
C MET A 563 21.35 9.66 -0.18
N PRO A 564 20.72 10.74 0.32
CA PRO A 564 20.64 11.01 1.75
C PRO A 564 19.62 10.14 2.50
N GLY A 565 18.64 9.58 1.78
CA GLY A 565 17.59 8.74 2.38
C GLY A 565 18.06 7.35 2.80
N ARG A 566 17.23 6.71 3.61
CA ARG A 566 17.43 5.33 4.09
C ARG A 566 16.43 4.38 3.43
N VAL A 567 16.74 3.09 3.48
CA VAL A 567 15.74 2.05 3.22
C VAL A 567 14.76 2.04 4.40
N VAL A 568 13.46 1.97 4.10
CA VAL A 568 12.38 1.82 5.09
C VAL A 568 12.32 0.35 5.52
N GLU A 569 13.29 -0.05 6.32
CA GLU A 569 13.47 -1.45 6.75
C GLU A 569 12.28 -1.98 7.55
N GLU A 570 11.58 -1.10 8.26
CA GLU A 570 10.38 -1.41 9.01
C GLU A 570 9.21 -1.88 8.13
N ALA A 571 9.21 -1.56 6.83
CA ALA A 571 8.19 -1.95 5.88
C ALA A 571 8.52 -3.25 5.11
N ILE A 572 9.76 -3.74 5.19
CA ILE A 572 10.25 -4.89 4.42
C ILE A 572 10.48 -6.08 5.34
N GLU A 573 10.14 -7.29 4.86
CA GLU A 573 10.35 -8.53 5.61
C GLU A 573 11.84 -8.71 5.98
N PRO A 574 12.19 -8.92 7.27
CA PRO A 574 13.58 -8.95 7.71
C PRO A 574 14.41 -9.99 6.98
N GLU A 575 13.88 -11.19 6.73
CA GLU A 575 14.60 -12.27 6.04
C GLU A 575 14.88 -11.94 4.57
N PHE A 576 13.98 -11.17 3.92
CA PHE A 576 14.22 -10.65 2.59
C PHE A 576 15.35 -9.62 2.60
N LEU A 577 15.26 -8.65 3.50
CA LEU A 577 16.20 -7.54 3.53
C LEU A 577 17.61 -8.00 3.96
N GLU A 578 17.72 -8.87 4.96
CA GLU A 578 19.00 -9.47 5.37
C GLU A 578 19.66 -10.23 4.23
N ARG A 579 18.87 -10.99 3.45
CA ARG A 579 19.36 -11.65 2.24
C ARG A 579 19.91 -10.65 1.23
N MET A 580 19.14 -9.60 0.91
CA MET A 580 19.57 -8.59 -0.05
C MET A 580 20.84 -7.83 0.42
N LYS A 581 20.93 -7.51 1.73
CA LYS A 581 22.13 -6.93 2.36
C LYS A 581 23.34 -7.85 2.33
N ALA A 582 23.16 -9.16 2.38
CA ALA A 582 24.24 -10.14 2.29
C ALA A 582 24.76 -10.33 0.85
N GLY A 583 24.03 -9.87 -0.16
CA GLY A 583 24.40 -10.00 -1.58
C GLY A 583 24.32 -8.67 -2.32
N PRO A 584 23.28 -8.42 -3.15
CA PRO A 584 23.23 -7.29 -4.07
C PRO A 584 23.39 -5.91 -3.43
N LEU A 585 22.97 -5.75 -2.16
CA LEU A 585 23.02 -4.48 -1.44
C LEU A 585 24.29 -4.32 -0.58
N ALA A 586 25.22 -5.28 -0.61
CA ALA A 586 26.40 -5.27 0.25
C ALA A 586 27.36 -4.09 -0.06
N GLU A 587 27.47 -3.71 -1.33
CA GLU A 587 28.36 -2.64 -1.80
C GLU A 587 27.56 -1.48 -2.38
N ARG A 588 27.65 -0.30 -1.74
CA ARG A 588 27.01 0.92 -2.22
C ARG A 588 27.94 1.69 -3.17
N PRO A 589 27.53 1.98 -4.41
CA PRO A 589 28.31 2.84 -5.30
C PRO A 589 28.36 4.27 -4.76
N GLU A 590 29.41 5.02 -5.12
CA GLU A 590 29.52 6.43 -4.71
C GLU A 590 28.38 7.28 -5.29
N THR A 591 28.08 7.09 -6.58
CA THR A 591 27.03 7.80 -7.33
C THR A 591 26.54 6.98 -8.52
N TYR A 592 25.33 7.27 -9.01
CA TYR A 592 24.80 6.77 -10.28
C TYR A 592 24.89 7.78 -11.43
N ASP A 593 25.40 8.97 -11.16
CA ASP A 593 25.39 10.05 -12.13
C ASP A 593 26.54 9.93 -13.13
N PRO A 594 26.28 10.08 -14.45
CA PRO A 594 27.31 10.01 -15.47
C PRO A 594 28.19 11.27 -15.55
N GLY A 595 27.92 12.31 -14.74
CA GLY A 595 28.59 13.62 -14.78
C GLY A 595 27.75 14.70 -15.46
N GLU A 596 28.41 15.72 -16.05
CA GLU A 596 27.73 16.84 -16.73
C GLU A 596 26.88 16.35 -17.92
N ARG A 597 25.60 16.77 -17.96
CA ARG A 597 24.68 16.53 -19.08
C ARG A 597 24.71 17.72 -20.04
N GLU A 598 24.77 17.45 -21.35
CA GLU A 598 24.56 18.49 -22.35
C GLU A 598 23.08 18.87 -22.40
N VAL A 599 22.79 20.17 -22.29
CA VAL A 599 21.44 20.72 -22.32
C VAL A 599 21.17 21.28 -23.72
N ASP A 600 20.29 20.63 -24.48
CA ASP A 600 19.76 21.20 -25.72
C ASP A 600 18.70 22.27 -25.40
N ARG A 601 19.07 23.53 -25.60
CA ARG A 601 18.23 24.69 -25.26
C ARG A 601 17.17 25.01 -26.30
N ASP A 602 17.28 24.49 -27.51
CA ASP A 602 16.32 24.79 -28.58
C ASP A 602 14.99 24.05 -28.33
N ILE A 603 15.05 22.85 -27.76
CA ILE A 603 13.89 22.04 -27.36
C ILE A 603 13.06 22.74 -26.26
N VAL A 604 13.71 23.37 -25.28
CA VAL A 604 13.04 24.05 -24.15
C VAL A 604 12.24 25.28 -24.60
N ASN A 605 12.65 25.93 -25.69
CA ASN A 605 12.00 27.14 -26.20
C ASN A 605 10.63 26.89 -26.88
N ILE A 606 10.36 25.67 -27.36
CA ILE A 606 9.15 25.35 -28.13
C ILE A 606 7.88 25.42 -27.25
N MET A 607 8.00 25.09 -25.97
CA MET A 607 6.85 24.95 -25.06
C MET A 607 6.50 26.22 -24.30
N GLY A 608 7.41 27.19 -24.31
CA GLY A 608 7.49 28.26 -23.30
C GLY A 608 6.14 28.90 -22.97
N GLU A 609 5.40 29.40 -23.95
CA GLU A 609 4.18 30.17 -23.63
C GLU A 609 2.99 29.30 -23.19
N ALA A 610 2.84 28.09 -23.74
CA ALA A 610 1.72 27.21 -23.40
C ALA A 610 1.82 26.67 -21.96
N GLU A 611 3.02 26.26 -21.56
CA GLU A 611 3.25 25.79 -20.19
C GLU A 611 3.16 26.94 -19.17
N LEU A 612 3.59 28.15 -19.54
CA LEU A 612 3.36 29.33 -18.70
C LEU A 612 1.86 29.65 -18.55
N GLU A 613 1.05 29.42 -19.58
CA GLU A 613 -0.41 29.55 -19.49
C GLU A 613 -1.02 28.50 -18.56
N ARG A 614 -0.58 27.24 -18.62
CA ARG A 614 -0.94 26.17 -17.66
C ARG A 614 -0.66 26.62 -16.23
N LEU A 615 0.57 27.03 -15.95
CA LEU A 615 1.02 27.41 -14.61
C LEU A 615 0.26 28.63 -14.08
N ARG A 616 -0.08 29.61 -14.94
CA ARG A 616 -0.97 30.71 -14.56
C ARG A 616 -2.39 30.24 -14.24
N ALA A 617 -2.94 29.31 -15.03
CA ALA A 617 -4.29 28.78 -14.83
C ALA A 617 -4.43 28.00 -13.50
N LEU A 618 -3.37 27.30 -13.08
CA LEU A 618 -3.28 26.62 -11.79
C LEU A 618 -2.89 27.56 -10.63
N GLY A 619 -2.56 28.82 -10.92
CA GLY A 619 -2.21 29.83 -9.92
C GLY A 619 -0.76 29.79 -9.42
N TYR A 620 0.12 29.06 -10.11
CA TYR A 620 1.56 29.02 -9.83
C TYR A 620 2.30 30.29 -10.32
N LEU A 621 1.74 31.02 -11.29
CA LEU A 621 2.34 32.23 -11.88
C LEU A 621 1.32 33.39 -11.96
N GLN A 622 1.82 34.63 -11.98
CA GLN A 622 1.05 35.87 -12.20
C GLN A 622 1.13 36.41 -13.63
#